data_AF-A0A2E5IPC7-F1
#
_entry.id   AF-A0A2E5IPC7-F1
#
_cell.length_a   1.000
_cell.length_b   1.000
_cell.length_c   1.000
_cell.angle_alpha   90.00
_cell.angle_beta   90.00
_cell.angle_gamma   90.00
#
_symmetry.space_group_name_H-M   'P 1'
#
loop_
_entity.id
_entity.type
_entity.pdbx_description
1 polymer ?
#
loop_
_entity_poly.entity_id
_entity_poly.type
_entity_poly.pdbx_seq_one_letter_code
_entity_poly.pdbx_strand_id
1 'polypeptide(L)'
;MNDWDTHLVTYMSDLFFGKVLCDCDISNWDVSNVTDMNSMFERAIYFNQDISHWHVSEVKMMNAMFFEARSFNVDLSRWDIRQGTDMDYMFLDAVNFNQDLNGDVSNIGLLNQPGI
;
A
#
# COMPACT_ATOMS: atom_id res chain seq x y z
N MET A 1 0.81 -1.19 16.86
CA MET A 1 0.43 -2.62 16.90
C MET A 1 1.68 -3.46 16.71
N ASN A 2 2.76 -3.11 17.42
CA ASN A 2 4.11 -3.63 17.13
C ASN A 2 4.34 -5.04 17.68
N ASP A 3 3.51 -5.49 18.61
CA ASP A 3 3.66 -6.79 19.27
C ASP A 3 2.90 -7.90 18.55
N TRP A 4 2.25 -7.60 17.41
CA TRP A 4 1.53 -8.61 16.63
C TRP A 4 2.51 -9.39 15.77
N ASP A 5 2.47 -10.71 15.92
CA ASP A 5 3.19 -11.61 15.04
C ASP A 5 2.41 -11.83 13.73
N THR A 6 2.92 -11.28 12.64
CA THR A 6 2.28 -11.33 11.32
C THR A 6 2.90 -12.35 10.38
N HIS A 7 3.92 -13.12 10.79
CA HIS A 7 4.71 -13.95 9.86
C HIS A 7 3.90 -15.05 9.16
N LEU A 8 2.73 -15.44 9.66
CA LEU A 8 1.83 -16.42 9.04
C LEU A 8 0.61 -15.81 8.35
N VAL A 9 0.47 -14.48 8.39
CA VAL A 9 -0.68 -13.80 7.80
C VAL A 9 -0.54 -13.79 6.28
N THR A 10 -1.57 -14.27 5.58
CA THR A 10 -1.61 -14.31 4.11
C THR A 10 -2.61 -13.32 3.50
N TYR A 11 -3.54 -12.78 4.31
CA TYR A 11 -4.58 -11.84 3.91
C TYR A 11 -4.60 -10.64 4.85
N MET A 12 -4.47 -9.43 4.30
CA MET A 12 -4.50 -8.15 5.03
C MET A 12 -5.49 -7.15 4.42
N SER A 13 -6.38 -7.61 3.54
CA SER A 13 -7.37 -6.77 2.87
C SER A 13 -8.22 -6.00 3.88
N ASP A 14 -8.54 -4.74 3.55
CA ASP A 14 -9.43 -3.84 4.30
C ASP A 14 -9.02 -3.52 5.76
N LEU A 15 -7.87 -3.99 6.24
CA LEU A 15 -7.51 -3.94 7.68
C LEU A 15 -7.56 -2.52 8.27
N PHE A 16 -7.27 -1.50 7.47
CA PHE A 16 -7.36 -0.09 7.83
C PHE A 16 -8.28 0.73 6.91
N PHE A 17 -9.23 0.08 6.24
CA PHE A 17 -10.20 0.75 5.38
C PHE A 17 -10.94 1.87 6.14
N GLY A 18 -10.91 3.07 5.57
CA GLY A 18 -11.56 4.27 6.11
C GLY A 18 -11.00 4.75 7.44
N LYS A 19 -9.89 4.18 7.92
CA LYS A 19 -9.34 4.50 9.24
C LYS A 19 -8.51 5.78 9.17
N VAL A 20 -9.19 6.92 9.33
CA VAL A 20 -8.60 8.25 9.26
C VAL A 20 -7.55 8.50 10.35
N LEU A 21 -7.75 7.98 11.57
CA LEU A 21 -6.85 8.20 12.72
C LEU A 21 -6.31 6.86 13.26
N CYS A 22 -5.22 6.37 12.68
CA CYS A 22 -4.48 5.21 13.18
C CYS A 22 -3.05 5.66 13.49
N ASP A 23 -2.72 5.82 14.76
CA ASP A 23 -1.33 5.92 15.27
C ASP A 23 -0.68 4.53 15.39
N CYS A 24 -1.24 3.56 14.69
CA CYS A 24 -0.89 2.16 14.81
C CYS A 24 0.45 1.95 14.13
N ASP A 25 1.54 1.96 14.89
CA ASP A 25 2.83 1.58 14.35
C ASP A 25 2.74 0.14 13.80
N ILE A 26 3.08 -0.01 12.52
CA ILE A 26 3.12 -1.26 11.76
C ILE A 26 4.46 -1.44 11.05
N SER A 27 5.45 -0.61 11.40
CA SER A 27 6.79 -0.61 10.79
C SER A 27 7.61 -1.87 11.11
N ASN A 28 7.10 -2.78 11.93
CA ASN A 28 7.76 -4.05 12.26
C ASN A 28 7.00 -5.27 11.72
N TRP A 29 5.92 -5.08 10.98
CA TRP A 29 5.15 -6.19 10.45
C TRP A 29 5.93 -6.94 9.38
N ASP A 30 6.00 -8.25 9.52
CA ASP A 30 6.42 -9.15 8.46
C ASP A 30 5.23 -9.41 7.53
N VAL A 31 5.34 -8.95 6.30
CA VAL A 31 4.33 -9.13 5.25
C VAL A 31 4.81 -10.07 4.13
N SER A 32 5.92 -10.78 4.33
CA SER A 32 6.56 -11.59 3.29
C SER A 32 5.72 -12.77 2.80
N ASN A 33 4.74 -13.21 3.60
CA ASN A 33 3.79 -14.28 3.23
C ASN A 33 2.41 -13.75 2.80
N VAL A 34 2.21 -12.43 2.77
CA VAL A 34 0.92 -11.83 2.41
C VAL A 34 0.73 -11.91 0.90
N THR A 35 -0.45 -12.37 0.50
CA THR A 35 -0.85 -12.47 -0.91
C THR A 35 -1.92 -11.46 -1.32
N ASP A 36 -2.62 -10.88 -0.33
CA ASP A 36 -3.74 -9.96 -0.52
C ASP A 36 -3.64 -8.76 0.42
N MET A 37 -3.58 -7.56 -0.17
CA MET A 37 -3.58 -6.25 0.50
C MET A 37 -4.62 -5.30 -0.11
N ASN A 38 -5.68 -5.84 -0.76
CA ASN A 38 -6.73 -5.02 -1.35
C ASN A 38 -7.31 -4.02 -0.34
N SER A 39 -7.43 -2.77 -0.76
CA SER A 39 -8.05 -1.69 0.01
C SER A 39 -7.52 -1.51 1.44
N MET A 40 -6.33 -2.05 1.77
CA MET A 40 -5.82 -2.10 3.15
C MET A 40 -5.77 -0.72 3.79
N PHE A 41 -5.41 0.32 3.04
CA PHE A 41 -5.36 1.71 3.49
C PHE A 41 -6.29 2.63 2.68
N GLU A 42 -7.30 2.06 2.02
CA GLU A 42 -8.29 2.84 1.28
C GLU A 42 -8.94 3.87 2.22
N ARG A 43 -8.97 5.14 1.80
CA ARG A 43 -9.53 6.28 2.54
C ARG A 43 -8.90 6.50 3.92
N ALA A 44 -7.70 5.96 4.18
CA ALA A 44 -6.88 6.29 5.34
C ALA A 44 -6.19 7.65 5.11
N ILE A 45 -6.97 8.74 5.15
CA ILE A 45 -6.58 10.09 4.69
C ILE A 45 -5.24 10.57 5.26
N TYR A 46 -4.92 10.24 6.51
CA TYR A 46 -3.69 10.67 7.20
C TYR A 46 -2.59 9.61 7.27
N PHE A 47 -2.76 8.45 6.61
CA PHE A 47 -1.74 7.41 6.61
C PHE A 47 -0.50 7.85 5.84
N ASN A 48 0.67 7.80 6.49
CA ASN A 48 1.98 8.12 5.90
C ASN A 48 3.12 7.46 6.70
N GLN A 49 2.89 6.25 7.22
CA GLN A 49 3.90 5.53 7.99
C GLN A 49 4.92 4.86 7.07
N ASP A 50 6.16 4.78 7.50
CA ASP A 50 7.23 4.15 6.72
C ASP A 50 7.02 2.64 6.61
N ILE A 51 6.63 2.22 5.40
CA ILE A 51 6.47 0.82 4.96
C ILE A 51 7.44 0.48 3.82
N SER A 52 8.46 1.31 3.59
CA SER A 52 9.44 1.14 2.49
C SER A 52 10.27 -0.15 2.59
N HIS A 53 10.30 -0.75 3.78
CA HIS A 53 11.04 -1.98 4.09
C HIS A 53 10.19 -3.26 3.96
N TRP A 54 8.90 -3.15 3.68
CA TRP A 54 8.02 -4.30 3.50
C TRP A 54 8.42 -5.14 2.28
N HIS A 55 8.46 -6.47 2.46
CA HIS A 55 8.73 -7.42 1.38
C HIS A 55 7.41 -7.87 0.74
N VAL A 56 7.02 -7.23 -0.35
CA VAL A 56 5.70 -7.44 -0.99
C VAL A 56 5.76 -8.36 -2.21
N SER A 57 6.85 -9.10 -2.42
CA SER A 57 7.08 -9.89 -3.65
C SER A 57 6.06 -11.01 -3.87
N GLU A 58 5.36 -11.45 -2.82
CA GLU A 58 4.32 -12.49 -2.91
C GLU A 58 2.89 -11.92 -3.03
N VAL A 59 2.73 -10.59 -2.93
CA VAL A 59 1.42 -9.93 -2.98
C VAL A 59 0.93 -9.87 -4.42
N LYS A 60 -0.30 -10.37 -4.63
CA LYS A 60 -0.94 -10.45 -5.95
C LYS A 60 -2.05 -9.43 -6.13
N MET A 61 -2.69 -9.06 -5.02
CA MET A 61 -3.86 -8.21 -4.97
C MET A 61 -3.56 -6.96 -4.13
N MET A 62 -3.49 -5.80 -4.79
CA MET A 62 -3.23 -4.48 -4.22
C MET A 62 -4.25 -3.45 -4.74
N ASN A 63 -5.41 -3.90 -5.21
CA ASN A 63 -6.49 -3.05 -5.71
C ASN A 63 -6.83 -1.97 -4.68
N ALA A 64 -6.90 -0.71 -5.12
CA ALA A 64 -7.28 0.43 -4.30
C ALA A 64 -6.53 0.58 -2.95
N MET A 65 -5.36 -0.07 -2.78
CA MET A 65 -4.68 -0.18 -1.48
C MET A 65 -4.44 1.18 -0.80
N PHE A 66 -4.14 2.23 -1.58
CA PHE A 66 -3.95 3.60 -1.13
C PHE A 66 -4.95 4.59 -1.77
N PHE A 67 -6.09 4.10 -2.28
CA PHE A 67 -7.13 4.95 -2.86
C PHE A 67 -7.57 6.01 -1.83
N GLU A 68 -7.57 7.29 -2.21
CA GLU A 68 -7.83 8.44 -1.32
C GLU A 68 -6.95 8.53 -0.05
N ALA A 69 -5.79 7.84 0.03
CA ALA A 69 -4.82 8.02 1.11
C ALA A 69 -4.03 9.32 0.92
N ARG A 70 -4.71 10.46 1.05
CA ARG A 70 -4.25 11.77 0.57
C ARG A 70 -2.92 12.26 1.16
N SER A 71 -2.55 11.83 2.36
CA SER A 71 -1.28 12.20 3.00
C SER A 71 -0.12 11.29 2.65
N PHE A 72 -0.37 10.16 1.99
CA PHE A 72 0.62 9.13 1.71
C PHE A 72 1.63 9.60 0.65
N ASN A 73 2.91 9.58 0.99
CA ASN A 73 4.01 9.87 0.07
C ASN A 73 5.32 9.18 0.49
N VAL A 74 5.23 7.87 0.78
CA VAL A 74 6.39 7.06 1.16
C VAL A 74 7.07 6.53 -0.10
N ASP A 75 8.40 6.57 -0.13
CA ASP A 75 9.21 5.96 -1.20
C ASP A 75 9.04 4.43 -1.19
N LEU A 76 8.43 3.91 -2.25
CA LEU A 76 8.17 2.48 -2.46
C LEU A 76 9.06 1.88 -3.56
N SER A 77 10.13 2.57 -3.98
CA SER A 77 11.03 2.10 -5.04
C SER A 77 11.68 0.74 -4.77
N ARG A 78 11.71 0.31 -3.50
CA ARG A 78 12.21 -1.00 -3.06
C ARG A 78 11.20 -2.13 -3.17
N TRP A 79 9.91 -1.82 -3.32
CA TRP A 79 8.88 -2.84 -3.46
C TRP A 79 9.02 -3.56 -4.80
N ASP A 80 9.00 -4.88 -4.76
CA ASP A 80 8.93 -5.72 -5.95
C ASP A 80 7.47 -6.06 -6.22
N ILE A 81 6.82 -5.30 -7.10
CA ILE A 81 5.40 -5.46 -7.43
C ILE A 81 5.16 -6.32 -8.68
N ARG A 82 6.18 -7.04 -9.18
CA ARG A 82 6.08 -7.80 -10.44
C ARG A 82 5.10 -8.99 -10.40
N GLN A 83 4.75 -9.47 -9.21
CA GLN A 83 3.72 -10.51 -9.04
C GLN A 83 2.31 -9.93 -8.88
N GLY A 84 2.17 -8.60 -8.76
CA GLY A 84 0.89 -7.92 -8.66
C GLY A 84 0.07 -8.10 -9.92
N THR A 85 -1.09 -8.75 -9.81
CA THR A 85 -2.01 -8.99 -10.94
C THR A 85 -3.23 -8.08 -10.90
N ASP A 86 -3.56 -7.53 -9.73
CA ASP A 86 -4.64 -6.57 -9.54
C ASP A 86 -4.11 -5.37 -8.74
N MET A 87 -3.89 -4.25 -9.44
CA MET A 87 -3.37 -3.00 -8.88
C MET A 87 -4.21 -1.79 -9.34
N ASP A 88 -5.43 -2.06 -9.81
CA ASP A 88 -6.31 -1.01 -10.30
C ASP A 88 -6.58 -0.01 -9.16
N TYR A 89 -6.60 1.28 -9.50
CA TYR A 89 -6.88 2.38 -8.57
C TYR A 89 -5.95 2.48 -7.35
N MET A 90 -4.83 1.73 -7.29
CA MET A 90 -3.97 1.64 -6.11
C MET A 90 -3.60 2.99 -5.51
N PHE A 91 -3.33 4.00 -6.35
CA PHE A 91 -3.02 5.38 -5.93
C PHE A 91 -3.98 6.43 -6.48
N LEU A 92 -5.17 6.03 -6.95
CA LEU A 92 -6.15 7.01 -7.43
C LEU A 92 -6.52 7.96 -6.26
N ASP A 93 -6.52 9.26 -6.52
CA ASP A 93 -6.78 10.32 -5.52
C ASP A 93 -5.86 10.30 -4.27
N ALA A 94 -4.74 9.56 -4.30
CA ALA A 94 -3.61 9.73 -3.38
C ALA A 94 -2.79 10.96 -3.79
N VAL A 95 -3.37 12.14 -3.62
CA VAL A 95 -2.92 13.39 -4.27
C VAL A 95 -1.49 13.83 -3.96
N ASN A 96 -0.90 13.38 -2.85
CA ASN A 96 0.48 13.70 -2.48
C ASN A 96 1.49 12.65 -2.93
N PHE A 97 1.05 11.48 -3.40
CA PHE A 97 1.97 10.44 -3.85
C PHE A 97 2.62 10.86 -5.16
N ASN A 98 3.94 10.89 -5.18
CA ASN A 98 4.75 11.28 -6.34
C ASN A 98 6.05 10.48 -6.47
N GLN A 99 6.04 9.24 -5.98
CA GLN A 99 7.23 8.38 -5.95
C GLN A 99 7.26 7.44 -7.15
N ASP A 100 8.47 7.12 -7.61
CA ASP A 100 8.68 6.08 -8.61
C ASP A 100 8.42 4.69 -8.02
N LEU A 101 7.95 3.77 -8.86
CA LEU A 101 7.68 2.38 -8.51
C LEU A 101 8.52 1.45 -9.36
N ASN A 102 8.91 0.30 -8.80
CA ASN A 102 9.68 -0.71 -9.51
C ASN A 102 8.79 -1.88 -9.96
N GLY A 103 8.33 -1.84 -11.21
CA GLY A 103 7.52 -2.89 -11.82
C GLY A 103 6.67 -2.38 -12.98
N ASP A 104 5.75 -3.21 -13.45
CA ASP A 104 4.76 -2.78 -14.44
C ASP A 104 3.67 -1.95 -13.75
N VAL A 105 3.64 -0.66 -14.05
CA VAL A 105 2.69 0.31 -13.50
C VAL A 105 1.60 0.72 -14.49
N SER A 106 1.49 0.03 -15.63
CA SER A 106 0.56 0.40 -16.71
C SER A 106 -0.91 0.37 -16.30
N ASN A 107 -1.27 -0.45 -15.31
CA ASN A 107 -2.63 -0.58 -14.76
C ASN A 107 -2.83 0.18 -13.45
N ILE A 108 -1.80 0.86 -12.96
CA ILE A 108 -1.91 1.69 -11.75
C ILE A 108 -2.57 3.00 -12.17
N GLY A 109 -3.78 3.27 -11.68
CA GLY A 109 -4.52 4.49 -11.95
C GLY A 109 -3.80 5.74 -11.39
N LEU A 110 -2.83 6.27 -12.13
CA LEU A 110 -2.05 7.47 -11.78
C LEU A 110 -2.68 8.78 -12.30
N LEU A 111 -3.86 8.71 -12.92
CA LEU A 111 -4.45 9.74 -13.79
C LEU A 111 -4.72 11.12 -13.15
N ASN A 112 -4.50 11.30 -11.84
CA ASN A 112 -4.76 12.55 -11.11
C ASN A 112 -3.57 13.09 -10.30
N GLN A 113 -2.33 12.63 -10.52
CA GLN A 113 -1.17 13.18 -9.80
C GLN A 113 -0.61 14.44 -10.48
N PRO A 114 -0.55 15.59 -9.79
CA PRO A 114 0.10 16.78 -10.33
C PRO A 114 1.61 16.56 -10.39
N GLY A 115 2.18 16.34 -11.60
CA GLY A 115 3.63 16.35 -11.80
C GLY A 115 4.26 15.33 -12.75
N ILE A 116 3.49 14.62 -13.57
CA ILE A 116 4.03 13.90 -14.75
C ILE A 116 4.07 14.84 -15.96
#